data_AF-A0A662ED97-F1
#
_entry.id   AF-A0A662ED97-F1
#
_cell.length_a   1.000
_cell.length_b   1.000
_cell.length_c   1.000
_cell.angle_alpha   90.00
_cell.angle_beta   90.00
_cell.angle_gamma   90.00
#
_symmetry.space_group_name_H-M   'P 1'
#
loop_
_entity.id
_entity.type
_entity.pdbx_description
1 polymer ?
#
loop_
_entity_poly.entity_id
_entity_poly.type
_entity_poly.pdbx_seq_one_letter_code
_entity_poly.pdbx_strand_id
1 'polypeptide(L)'
;VDTTPTDLGFAGGPTPSIAAAPDLEGFYNTYESPGVLMFGLTSGASELGSTSDVLAAIAPDDPSCVSNGRAPYEDAAFVGEVESWLCDFSVYITLAANPAGVPDALIVIGVVAVTEADLEAFDTITFTFNFL
;
A
#
# COMPACT_ATOMS: atom_id res chain seq x y z
N VAL A 1 3.42 -12.61 -10.47
CA VAL A 1 2.58 -12.57 -9.25
C VAL A 1 3.28 -13.34 -8.15
N ASP A 2 3.22 -12.82 -6.94
CA ASP A 2 3.81 -13.39 -5.74
C ASP A 2 2.73 -13.39 -4.64
N THR A 3 2.61 -14.47 -3.90
CA THR A 3 1.67 -14.62 -2.78
C THR A 3 2.38 -15.13 -1.53
N THR A 4 3.72 -14.98 -1.50
CA THR A 4 4.53 -15.33 -0.35
C THR A 4 4.17 -14.38 0.78
N PRO A 5 3.74 -14.89 1.96
CA PRO A 5 3.39 -14.03 3.08
C PRO A 5 4.50 -13.04 3.42
N THR A 6 4.14 -11.76 3.55
CA THR A 6 5.09 -10.68 3.82
C THR A 6 5.17 -10.43 5.31
N ASP A 7 6.38 -10.47 5.85
CA ASP A 7 6.67 -9.93 7.18
C ASP A 7 6.92 -8.43 7.04
N LEU A 8 6.06 -7.65 7.67
CA LEU A 8 6.12 -6.19 7.62
C LEU A 8 7.05 -5.63 8.69
N GLY A 9 7.65 -6.47 9.54
CA GLY A 9 8.52 -6.06 10.63
C GLY A 9 7.80 -5.42 11.81
N PHE A 10 6.52 -5.05 11.65
CA PHE A 10 5.68 -4.48 12.70
C PHE A 10 4.45 -5.33 13.06
N ALA A 11 4.02 -6.26 12.19
CA ALA A 11 2.78 -7.04 12.33
C ALA A 11 2.88 -8.33 13.18
N GLY A 12 3.97 -8.53 13.93
CA GLY A 12 4.14 -9.70 14.80
C GLY A 12 4.26 -11.05 14.08
N GLY A 13 4.37 -11.06 12.75
CA GLY A 13 4.56 -12.24 11.92
C GLY A 13 4.17 -12.03 10.45
N PRO A 14 4.38 -13.04 9.60
CA PRO A 14 4.05 -12.97 8.18
C PRO A 14 2.53 -12.84 7.96
N THR A 15 2.16 -11.86 7.13
CA THR A 15 0.77 -11.53 6.80
C THR A 15 0.41 -12.04 5.40
N PRO A 16 -0.85 -12.43 5.15
CA PRO A 16 -1.31 -12.73 3.79
C PRO A 16 -1.08 -11.51 2.90
N SER A 17 -0.34 -11.71 1.81
CA SER A 17 -0.02 -10.67 0.85
C SER A 17 -0.14 -11.19 -0.57
N ILE A 18 -0.33 -10.25 -1.49
CA ILE A 18 -0.27 -10.48 -2.93
C ILE A 18 0.48 -9.32 -3.58
N ALA A 19 1.47 -9.65 -4.41
CA ALA A 19 2.14 -8.71 -5.28
C ALA A 19 1.98 -9.10 -6.74
N ALA A 20 1.80 -8.11 -7.61
CA ALA A 20 1.71 -8.29 -9.04
C ALA A 20 2.49 -7.18 -9.76
N ALA A 21 3.45 -7.58 -10.56
CA ALA A 21 4.28 -6.72 -11.40
C ALA A 21 4.71 -7.51 -12.65
N PRO A 22 5.01 -6.83 -13.78
CA PRO A 22 5.66 -7.44 -14.93
C PRO A 22 7.10 -7.88 -14.61
N ASP A 23 7.78 -7.16 -13.72
CA ASP A 23 9.06 -7.53 -13.11
C ASP A 23 8.98 -7.33 -11.59
N LEU A 24 8.85 -8.44 -10.86
CA LEU A 24 8.74 -8.45 -9.39
C LEU A 24 10.04 -8.04 -8.70
N GLU A 25 11.20 -8.40 -9.27
CA GLU A 25 12.48 -8.03 -8.66
C GLU A 25 12.72 -6.53 -8.80
N GLY A 26 12.43 -5.97 -9.98
CA GLY A 26 12.41 -4.53 -10.19
C GLY A 26 11.43 -3.84 -9.25
N PHE A 27 10.19 -4.33 -9.14
CA PHE A 27 9.16 -3.71 -8.29
C PHE A 27 9.53 -3.67 -6.80
N TYR A 28 10.19 -4.71 -6.27
CA TYR A 28 10.56 -4.73 -4.86
C TYR A 28 11.79 -3.89 -4.52
N ASN A 29 12.71 -3.73 -5.46
CA ASN A 29 14.01 -3.12 -5.19
C ASN A 29 14.19 -1.75 -5.85
N THR A 30 13.26 -1.35 -6.72
CA THR A 30 13.32 -0.10 -7.48
C THR A 30 11.94 0.54 -7.60
N TYR A 31 11.92 1.82 -7.94
CA TYR A 31 10.69 2.55 -8.29
C TYR A 31 10.52 2.67 -9.82
N GLU A 32 11.20 1.84 -10.60
CA GLU A 32 11.21 1.90 -12.07
C GLU A 32 10.32 0.85 -12.74
N SER A 33 9.92 -0.19 -11.99
CA SER A 33 9.02 -1.24 -12.47
C SER A 33 7.62 -1.02 -11.88
N PRO A 34 6.57 -0.92 -12.70
CA PRO A 34 5.22 -0.74 -12.18
C PRO A 34 4.77 -2.00 -11.44
N GLY A 35 3.89 -1.84 -10.47
CA GLY A 35 3.36 -2.99 -9.74
C GLY A 35 2.49 -2.61 -8.57
N VAL A 36 1.87 -3.62 -7.97
CA VAL A 36 1.03 -3.50 -6.78
C VAL A 36 1.41 -4.54 -5.76
N LEU A 37 1.40 -4.14 -4.49
CA LEU A 37 1.46 -4.99 -3.31
C LEU A 37 0.23 -4.70 -2.46
N MET A 38 -0.44 -5.75 -2.01
CA MET A 38 -1.51 -5.67 -1.03
C MET A 38 -1.26 -6.65 0.09
N PHE A 39 -1.55 -6.25 1.32
CA PHE A 39 -1.59 -7.14 2.46
C PHE A 39 -2.67 -6.72 3.43
N GLY A 40 -3.11 -7.67 4.27
CA GLY A 40 -4.20 -7.44 5.20
C GLY A 40 -3.98 -8.13 6.54
N LEU A 41 -4.51 -7.51 7.57
CA LEU A 41 -4.61 -8.03 8.93
C LEU A 41 -6.08 -8.06 9.32
N THR A 42 -6.53 -9.19 9.84
CA THR A 42 -7.91 -9.36 10.35
C THR A 42 -8.03 -9.03 11.84
N SER A 43 -6.90 -8.95 12.55
CA SER A 43 -6.79 -8.61 13.98
C SER A 43 -5.38 -8.13 14.30
N GLY A 44 -5.19 -7.44 15.42
CA GLY A 44 -3.88 -6.96 15.89
C GLY A 44 -3.39 -5.69 15.20
N ALA A 45 -4.18 -5.09 14.31
CA ALA A 45 -3.81 -3.81 13.69
C ALA A 45 -3.66 -2.69 14.73
N SER A 46 -4.39 -2.77 15.84
CA SER A 46 -4.27 -1.79 16.94
C SER A 46 -2.88 -1.75 17.58
N GLU A 47 -2.09 -2.83 17.47
CA GLU A 47 -0.71 -2.88 17.96
C GLU A 47 0.25 -2.09 17.05
N LEU A 48 -0.17 -1.79 15.81
CA LEU A 48 0.62 -1.05 14.82
C LEU A 48 0.52 0.47 14.94
N GLY A 49 -0.39 0.95 15.78
CA GLY A 49 -0.70 2.37 15.89
C GLY A 49 -1.78 2.81 14.89
N SER A 50 -1.73 4.08 14.50
CA SER A 50 -2.65 4.67 13.54
C SER A 50 -2.31 4.30 12.09
N THR A 51 -3.24 4.52 11.15
CA THR A 51 -2.95 4.43 9.70
C THR A 51 -1.76 5.30 9.30
N SER A 52 -1.59 6.45 9.96
CA SER A 52 -0.45 7.34 9.78
C SER A 52 0.88 6.69 10.18
N ASP A 53 0.90 5.95 11.29
CA ASP A 53 2.11 5.26 11.78
C ASP A 53 2.49 4.13 10.82
N VAL A 54 1.49 3.40 10.31
CA VAL A 54 1.68 2.37 9.27
C VAL A 54 2.25 2.98 7.98
N LEU A 55 1.67 4.08 7.48
CA LEU A 55 2.18 4.77 6.29
C LEU A 55 3.61 5.26 6.46
N ALA A 56 3.97 5.76 7.64
CA ALA A 56 5.34 6.17 7.95
C ALA A 56 6.32 4.99 7.95
N ALA A 57 5.89 3.81 8.39
CA ALA A 57 6.72 2.60 8.42
C ALA A 57 6.98 2.01 7.03
N ILE A 58 6.10 2.25 6.05
CA ILE A 58 6.22 1.79 4.66
C ILE A 58 6.59 2.90 3.68
N ALA A 59 6.97 4.06 4.20
CA ALA A 59 7.46 5.16 3.38
C ALA A 59 8.72 4.73 2.61
N PRO A 60 8.90 5.21 1.37
CA PRO A 60 10.10 4.93 0.60
C PRO A 60 11.33 5.45 1.35
N ASP A 61 12.39 4.65 1.41
CA ASP A 61 13.69 5.01 1.99
C ASP A 61 14.66 5.59 0.94
N ASP A 62 14.26 5.57 -0.34
CA ASP A 62 15.03 6.11 -1.45
C ASP A 62 14.93 7.64 -1.50
N PRO A 63 16.07 8.36 -1.52
CA PRO A 63 16.10 9.82 -1.54
C PRO A 63 15.53 10.45 -2.82
N SER A 64 15.36 9.68 -3.89
CA SER A 64 14.70 10.15 -5.13
C SER A 64 13.19 10.29 -4.97
N CYS A 65 12.60 9.64 -3.96
CA CYS A 65 11.16 9.70 -3.70
C CYS A 65 10.83 10.82 -2.70
N VAL A 66 10.15 11.86 -3.19
CA VAL A 66 9.72 13.00 -2.38
C VAL A 66 8.22 12.91 -2.13
N SER A 67 7.79 13.02 -0.87
CA SER A 67 6.37 13.04 -0.53
C SER A 67 5.67 14.19 -1.25
N ASN A 68 4.60 13.86 -1.96
CA ASN A 68 3.67 14.78 -2.61
C ASN A 68 2.44 15.06 -1.73
N GLY A 69 2.48 14.58 -0.49
CA GLY A 69 1.48 14.84 0.52
C GLY A 69 0.58 13.65 0.78
N ARG A 70 -0.08 13.76 1.94
CA ARG A 70 -1.01 12.80 2.49
C ARG A 70 -2.43 13.37 2.46
N ALA A 71 -3.40 12.52 2.16
CA ALA A 71 -4.81 12.85 2.14
C ALA A 71 -5.63 11.81 2.92
N PRO A 72 -6.75 12.21 3.55
CA PRO A 72 -7.70 11.25 4.11
C PRO A 72 -8.31 10.40 2.99
N TYR A 73 -8.53 9.13 3.28
CA TYR A 73 -9.24 8.18 2.44
C TYR A 73 -10.49 7.72 3.18
N GLU A 74 -11.66 7.80 2.53
CA GLU A 74 -12.92 7.33 3.10
C GLU A 74 -13.86 6.89 1.98
N ASP A 75 -14.40 5.67 2.13
CA ASP A 75 -15.50 5.16 1.32
C ASP A 75 -16.56 4.47 2.23
N ALA A 76 -17.51 3.76 1.63
CA ALA A 76 -18.57 3.08 2.39
C ALA A 76 -18.07 1.90 3.26
N ALA A 77 -16.90 1.35 2.94
CA ALA A 77 -16.32 0.15 3.52
C ALA A 77 -15.03 0.41 4.33
N PHE A 78 -14.32 1.52 4.11
CA PHE A 78 -13.01 1.77 4.68
C PHE A 78 -12.79 3.23 5.06
N VAL A 79 -11.97 3.44 6.09
CA VAL A 79 -11.48 4.75 6.54
C VAL A 79 -9.99 4.67 6.77
N GLY A 80 -9.23 5.64 6.26
CA GLY A 80 -7.78 5.64 6.38
C GLY A 80 -7.11 6.85 5.75
N GLU A 81 -5.89 6.63 5.26
CA GLU A 81 -5.05 7.67 4.66
C GLU A 81 -4.32 7.13 3.43
N VAL A 82 -4.16 7.99 2.44
CA VAL A 82 -3.34 7.75 1.26
C VAL A 82 -2.20 8.75 1.21
N GLU A 83 -1.00 8.30 0.87
CA GLU A 83 0.15 9.16 0.63
C GLU A 83 0.75 8.86 -0.74
N SER A 84 1.14 9.91 -1.45
CA SER A 84 1.80 9.79 -2.75
C SER A 84 3.21 10.34 -2.68
N TRP A 85 4.11 9.72 -3.43
CA TRP A 85 5.52 10.07 -3.51
C TRP A 85 5.89 10.23 -4.98
N LEU A 86 6.51 11.35 -5.32
CA LEU A 86 7.08 11.58 -6.64
C LEU A 86 8.52 11.07 -6.63
N CYS A 87 8.76 9.98 -7.35
CA CYS A 87 10.09 9.41 -7.56
C CYS A 87 10.62 9.82 -8.95
N ASP A 88 11.89 9.56 -9.25
CA ASP A 88 12.53 10.02 -10.50
C ASP A 88 11.78 9.59 -11.78
N PHE A 89 11.19 8.40 -11.78
CA PHE A 89 10.56 7.79 -12.96
C PHE A 89 9.09 7.42 -12.74
N SER A 90 8.54 7.64 -11.56
CA SER A 90 7.24 7.07 -11.18
C SER A 90 6.55 7.85 -10.07
N VAL A 91 5.30 7.49 -9.84
CA VAL A 91 4.56 7.84 -8.63
C VAL A 91 4.42 6.58 -7.80
N TYR A 92 4.87 6.63 -6.55
CA TYR A 92 4.61 5.59 -5.56
C TYR A 92 3.44 6.03 -4.67
N ILE A 93 2.41 5.19 -4.56
CA ILE A 93 1.19 5.49 -3.81
C ILE A 93 0.99 4.43 -2.74
N THR A 94 0.82 4.86 -1.50
CA THR A 94 0.52 3.99 -0.36
C THR A 94 -0.82 4.34 0.26
N LEU A 95 -1.63 3.32 0.55
CA LEU A 95 -2.89 3.42 1.26
C LEU A 95 -2.83 2.54 2.49
N ALA A 96 -3.23 3.05 3.64
CA ALA A 96 -3.50 2.27 4.84
C ALA A 96 -4.90 2.60 5.33
N ALA A 97 -5.76 1.59 5.48
CA ALA A 97 -7.15 1.80 5.86
C ALA A 97 -7.69 0.69 6.76
N ASN A 98 -8.58 1.05 7.68
CA ASN A 98 -9.34 0.12 8.50
C ASN A 98 -10.72 -0.11 7.86
N PRO A 99 -11.25 -1.34 7.86
CA PRO A 99 -12.65 -1.56 7.50
C PRO A 99 -13.58 -0.81 8.46
N ALA A 100 -14.66 -0.24 7.92
CA ALA A 100 -15.65 0.52 8.66
C ALA A 100 -16.25 -0.32 9.79
N GLY A 101 -16.10 0.14 11.03
CA GLY A 101 -16.57 -0.57 12.22
C GLY A 101 -15.68 -1.72 12.71
N VAL A 102 -14.53 -1.97 12.07
CA VAL A 102 -13.56 -3.01 12.48
C VAL A 102 -12.16 -2.39 12.68
N PRO A 103 -11.95 -1.64 13.78
CA PRO A 103 -10.72 -0.87 13.98
C PRO A 103 -9.46 -1.71 14.20
N ASP A 104 -9.61 -3.01 14.50
CA ASP A 104 -8.48 -3.93 14.72
C ASP A 104 -8.06 -4.71 13.45
N ALA A 105 -8.74 -4.45 12.33
CA ALA A 105 -8.36 -4.94 11.01
C ALA A 105 -7.74 -3.81 10.18
N LEU A 106 -6.84 -4.16 9.26
CA LEU A 106 -6.09 -3.20 8.43
C LEU A 106 -5.87 -3.79 7.04
N ILE A 107 -6.00 -2.95 6.03
CA ILE A 107 -5.49 -3.21 4.68
C ILE A 107 -4.43 -2.17 4.34
N VAL A 108 -3.39 -2.63 3.66
CA VAL A 108 -2.38 -1.75 3.07
C VAL A 108 -2.21 -2.10 1.61
N ILE A 109 -2.11 -1.06 0.80
CA ILE A 109 -1.86 -1.15 -0.64
C ILE A 109 -0.67 -0.25 -0.96
N GLY A 110 0.30 -0.77 -1.70
CA GLY A 110 1.42 -0.02 -2.26
C GLY A 110 1.46 -0.19 -3.77
N VAL A 111 1.54 0.90 -4.53
CA VAL A 111 1.54 0.87 -6.00
C VAL A 111 2.62 1.76 -6.57
N VAL A 112 3.41 1.21 -7.49
CA VAL A 112 4.35 1.97 -8.33
C VAL A 112 3.69 2.14 -9.69
N ALA A 113 3.49 3.40 -10.10
CA ALA A 113 2.95 3.76 -11.40
C ALA A 113 3.99 4.54 -12.21
N VAL A 114 4.40 3.99 -13.36
CA VAL A 114 5.46 4.56 -14.21
C VAL A 114 4.85 5.33 -15.40
N THR A 115 3.65 4.94 -15.81
CA THR A 115 2.89 5.53 -16.93
C THR A 115 1.50 5.97 -16.49
N GLU A 116 0.83 6.81 -17.28
CA GLU A 116 -0.57 7.19 -17.03
C GLU A 116 -1.50 5.96 -17.04
N ALA A 117 -1.21 4.95 -17.86
CA ALA A 117 -1.98 3.71 -17.87
C ALA A 117 -1.88 2.94 -16.54
N ASP A 118 -0.74 3.05 -15.83
CA ASP A 118 -0.57 2.46 -14.51
C ASP A 118 -1.38 3.21 -13.44
N LEU A 119 -1.58 4.51 -13.60
CA LEU A 119 -2.44 5.31 -12.72
C LEU A 119 -3.93 4.97 -12.91
N GLU A 120 -4.38 4.72 -14.15
CA GLU A 120 -5.74 4.22 -14.41
C GLU A 120 -5.96 2.81 -13.82
N ALA A 121 -4.93 1.96 -13.89
CA ALA A 121 -4.96 0.65 -13.24
C ALA A 121 -5.02 0.79 -11.71
N PHE A 122 -4.27 1.73 -11.12
CA PHE A 122 -4.35 2.05 -9.69
C PHE A 122 -5.76 2.45 -9.26
N ASP A 123 -6.38 3.40 -9.98
CA ASP A 123 -7.74 3.86 -9.68
C ASP A 123 -8.75 2.71 -9.74
N THR A 124 -8.57 1.79 -10.71
CA THR A 124 -9.38 0.57 -10.77
C THR A 124 -9.16 -0.34 -9.56
N ILE A 125 -7.90 -0.54 -9.13
CA ILE A 125 -7.57 -1.39 -7.97
C ILE A 125 -8.14 -0.79 -6.68
N THR A 126 -7.93 0.50 -6.44
CA THR A 126 -8.44 1.18 -5.23
C THR A 126 -9.96 1.31 -5.23
N PHE A 127 -10.61 1.38 -6.39
CA PHE A 127 -12.08 1.41 -6.45
C PHE A 127 -12.73 0.03 -6.32
N THR A 128 -11.99 -1.07 -6.54
CA THR A 128 -12.56 -2.43 -6.59
C THR A 128 -12.13 -3.37 -5.47
N PHE A 129 -11.13 -3.01 -4.65
CA PHE A 129 -10.74 -3.86 -3.53
C PHE A 129 -11.87 -3.94 -2.49
N ASN A 130 -12.06 -5.13 -1.92
CA ASN A 130 -13.07 -5.39 -0.91
C ASN A 130 -12.50 -6.34 0.15
N PHE A 131 -12.75 -6.03 1.43
CA PHE A 131 -12.50 -6.94 2.54
C PHE A 131 -13.78 -7.73 2.78
N LEU A 132 -13.77 -9.03 2.48
CA LEU A 132 -14.88 -9.94 2.80
C LEU A 132 -14.81 -10.41 4.26
#